data_AF-A0ABD6G6H0-F1
#
_entry.id   AF-A0ABD6G6H0-F1
#
_cell.length_a   1.000
_cell.length_b   1.000
_cell.length_c   1.000
_cell.angle_alpha   90.00
_cell.angle_beta   90.00
_cell.angle_gamma   90.00
#
_symmetry.space_group_name_H-M   'P 1'
#
loop_
_entity.id
_entity.type
_entity.pdbx_description
1 polymer ?
#
loop_
_entity_poly.entity_id
_entity_poly.type
_entity_poly.pdbx_seq_one_letter_code
_entity_poly.pdbx_strand_id
1 'polypeptide(L)'
;MAYFSNASEGMGYVEEHCSRCVHDEGCPVMEAHLLFNYRECNNPDSILNMLIPRDGIVNQRCKMFIEKKAVGDLFAETAGA
;
A
#
# COMPACT_ATOMS: atom_id res chain seq x y z
N MET A 1 -10.67 -6.29 0.20
CA MET A 1 -9.71 -5.36 -0.40
C MET A 1 -9.82 -4.07 0.37
N ALA A 2 -8.87 -3.16 0.23
CA ALA A 2 -9.03 -1.84 0.81
C ALA A 2 -10.34 -1.19 0.32
N TYR A 3 -11.03 -0.52 1.22
CA TYR A 3 -12.21 0.28 0.92
C TYR A 3 -11.96 1.71 1.37
N PHE A 4 -12.04 2.65 0.44
CA PHE A 4 -11.93 4.07 0.71
C PHE A 4 -13.30 4.69 0.46
N SER A 5 -13.92 5.21 1.51
CA SER A 5 -15.26 5.76 1.46
C SER A 5 -15.32 7.08 0.69
N ASN A 6 -14.18 7.75 0.55
CA ASN A 6 -14.02 9.01 -0.17
C ASN A 6 -12.55 9.23 -0.57
N ALA A 7 -12.31 10.27 -1.38
CA ALA A 7 -10.97 10.61 -1.86
C ALA A 7 -10.00 10.97 -0.72
N SER A 8 -10.48 11.59 0.37
CA SER A 8 -9.64 11.98 1.50
C SER A 8 -9.07 10.79 2.25
N GLU A 9 -9.84 9.73 2.47
CA GLU A 9 -9.31 8.47 3.04
C GLU A 9 -8.27 7.83 2.13
N GLY A 10 -8.51 7.83 0.82
CA GLY A 10 -7.54 7.34 -0.16
C GLY A 10 -6.24 8.13 -0.13
N MET A 11 -6.31 9.46 -0.10
CA MET A 11 -5.15 10.35 -0.01
C MET A 11 -4.39 10.15 1.31
N GLY A 12 -5.10 10.03 2.44
CA GLY A 12 -4.47 9.76 3.74
C GLY A 12 -3.69 8.45 3.74
N TYR A 13 -4.22 7.40 3.12
CA TYR A 13 -3.51 6.12 2.96
C TYR A 13 -2.25 6.25 2.08
N VAL A 14 -2.34 7.03 1.00
CA VAL A 14 -1.18 7.31 0.12
C VAL A 14 -0.10 8.07 0.89
N GLU A 15 -0.46 9.09 1.67
CA GLU A 15 0.47 9.85 2.49
C GLU A 15 1.10 8.97 3.58
N GLU A 16 0.32 8.16 4.29
CA GLU A 16 0.80 7.32 5.39
C GLU A 16 1.71 6.17 4.93
N HIS A 17 1.41 5.58 3.76
CA HIS A 17 2.07 4.36 3.30
C HIS A 17 2.83 4.55 1.99
N CYS A 18 2.17 4.98 0.91
CA CYS A 18 2.81 5.03 -0.41
C CYS A 18 4.02 5.99 -0.41
N SER A 19 3.90 7.19 0.17
CA SER A 19 4.97 8.21 0.17
C SER A 19 6.26 7.77 0.89
N ARG A 20 6.12 6.83 1.83
CA ARG A 20 7.21 6.28 2.66
C ARG A 20 7.71 4.93 2.17
N CYS A 21 7.04 4.34 1.18
CA CYS A 21 7.39 3.04 0.63
C CYS A 21 8.56 3.17 -0.35
N VAL A 22 9.43 2.16 -0.46
CA VAL A 22 10.47 2.10 -1.50
C VAL A 22 9.90 2.01 -2.92
N HIS A 23 8.61 1.65 -3.05
CA HIS A 23 7.88 1.55 -4.31
C HIS A 23 6.98 2.78 -4.56
N ASP A 24 7.41 3.97 -4.13
CA ASP A 24 6.59 5.19 -4.22
C ASP A 24 6.44 5.73 -5.64
N GLU A 25 7.24 5.26 -6.61
CA GLU A 25 7.09 5.54 -8.04
C GLU A 25 5.72 5.05 -8.54
N GLY A 26 4.71 5.90 -8.40
CA GLY A 26 3.32 5.62 -8.78
C GLY A 26 2.53 4.78 -7.77
N CYS A 27 3.17 4.19 -6.75
CA CYS A 27 2.55 3.24 -5.82
C CYS A 27 1.71 2.16 -6.54
N PRO A 28 2.34 1.20 -7.25
CA PRO A 28 1.65 0.30 -8.19
C PRO A 28 0.46 -0.48 -7.59
N VAL A 29 0.52 -0.79 -6.28
CA VAL A 29 -0.59 -1.45 -5.58
C VAL A 29 -1.81 -0.55 -5.46
N MET A 30 -1.62 0.75 -5.19
CA MET A 30 -2.72 1.72 -5.14
C MET A 30 -3.27 1.97 -6.54
N GLU A 31 -2.42 2.08 -7.56
CA GLU A 31 -2.85 2.19 -8.95
C GLU A 31 -3.73 0.99 -9.37
N ALA A 32 -3.31 -0.24 -9.05
CA ALA A 32 -4.11 -1.43 -9.29
C ALA A 32 -5.45 -1.39 -8.56
N HIS A 33 -5.50 -0.86 -7.32
CA HIS A 33 -6.77 -0.67 -6.61
C HIS A 33 -7.68 0.31 -7.34
N LEU A 34 -7.17 1.45 -7.81
CA LEU A 34 -7.97 2.45 -8.51
C LEU A 34 -8.50 1.95 -9.86
N LEU A 35 -7.71 1.15 -10.58
CA LEU A 35 -8.07 0.64 -11.90
C LEU A 35 -9.06 -0.54 -11.84
N PHE A 36 -8.95 -1.39 -10.83
CA PHE A 36 -9.66 -2.69 -10.81
C PHE A 36 -10.68 -2.84 -9.68
N ASN A 37 -10.76 -1.92 -8.71
CA ASN A 37 -11.67 -2.06 -7.56
C ASN A 37 -13.13 -2.34 -7.95
N TYR A 38 -13.68 -1.64 -8.94
CA TYR A 38 -15.07 -1.81 -9.36
C TYR A 38 -15.33 -3.18 -9.98
N ARG A 39 -14.34 -3.74 -10.67
CA ARG A 39 -14.43 -5.08 -11.26
C ARG A 39 -14.33 -6.15 -10.18
N GLU A 40 -13.45 -5.93 -9.21
CA GLU A 40 -13.05 -6.94 -8.25
C GLU A 40 -13.82 -6.87 -6.92
N CYS A 41 -14.66 -5.86 -6.69
CA CYS A 41 -15.26 -5.56 -5.38
C CYS A 41 -16.06 -6.71 -4.75
N ASN A 42 -16.62 -7.60 -5.57
CA ASN A 42 -17.38 -8.76 -5.14
C ASN A 42 -16.63 -10.09 -5.34
N ASN A 43 -15.34 -10.03 -5.68
CA ASN A 43 -14.49 -11.20 -5.86
C ASN A 43 -13.70 -11.48 -4.56
N PRO A 44 -14.07 -12.50 -3.77
CA PRO A 44 -13.35 -12.84 -2.54
C PRO A 44 -11.92 -13.31 -2.81
N ASP A 45 -11.63 -13.82 -4.00
CA ASP A 45 -10.32 -14.32 -4.41
C ASP A 45 -9.45 -13.26 -5.11
N SER A 46 -9.92 -12.00 -5.16
CA SER A 46 -9.18 -10.92 -5.79
C SER A 46 -7.81 -10.74 -5.14
N ILE A 47 -6.76 -10.59 -5.95
CA ILE A 47 -5.42 -10.25 -5.47
C ILE A 47 -5.40 -8.94 -4.67
N LEU A 48 -6.35 -8.02 -4.92
CA LEU A 48 -6.50 -6.78 -4.17
C LEU A 48 -6.82 -7.04 -2.68
N ASN A 49 -7.48 -8.16 -2.36
CA ASN A 49 -7.72 -8.58 -0.97
C ASN A 49 -6.42 -8.95 -0.25
N MET A 50 -5.45 -9.51 -0.98
CA MET A 50 -4.15 -9.91 -0.43
C MET A 50 -3.23 -8.71 -0.27
N LEU A 51 -3.22 -7.80 -1.25
CA LEU A 51 -2.29 -6.68 -1.30
C LEU A 51 -2.58 -5.62 -0.24
N ILE A 52 -3.84 -5.20 -0.10
CA ILE A 52 -4.29 -4.31 0.97
C ILE A 52 -5.47 -4.97 1.70
N PRO A 53 -5.20 -5.74 2.77
CA PRO A 53 -6.24 -6.42 3.50
C PRO A 53 -7.08 -5.45 4.34
N ARG A 54 -8.24 -5.93 4.80
CA ARG A 54 -9.15 -5.20 5.68
C ARG A 54 -9.57 -6.14 6.82
N ASP A 55 -9.67 -5.63 8.04
CA ASP A 55 -10.15 -6.42 9.20
C ASP A 55 -11.67 -6.32 9.40
N GLY A 56 -12.38 -5.93 8.35
CA GLY A 56 -13.81 -5.63 8.35
C GLY A 56 -14.11 -4.14 8.52
N ILE A 57 -13.29 -3.39 9.26
CA ILE A 57 -13.55 -1.96 9.51
C ILE A 57 -12.47 -1.11 8.86
N VAL A 58 -11.20 -1.37 9.16
CA VAL A 58 -10.08 -0.52 8.74
C VAL A 58 -9.22 -1.18 7.67
N ASN A 59 -8.73 -0.36 6.74
CA ASN A 59 -7.73 -0.78 5.78
C ASN A 59 -6.42 -1.05 6.51
N GLN A 60 -5.87 -2.24 6.29
CA GLN A 60 -4.61 -2.64 6.88
C GLN A 60 -3.45 -2.15 6.03
N ARG A 61 -2.25 -2.22 6.62
CA ARG A 61 -1.01 -1.90 5.90
C ARG A 61 -0.84 -2.81 4.68
N CYS A 62 -0.46 -2.21 3.56
CA CYS A 62 -0.13 -2.90 2.32
C CYS A 62 0.95 -3.97 2.57
N LYS A 63 0.74 -5.18 2.05
CA LYS A 63 1.69 -6.30 2.24
C LYS A 63 3.01 -6.13 1.49
N MET A 64 3.04 -5.24 0.49
CA MET A 64 4.24 -4.87 -0.26
C MET A 64 4.94 -3.62 0.33
N PHE A 65 4.46 -3.09 1.46
CA PHE A 65 5.08 -1.91 2.08
C PHE A 65 6.46 -2.24 2.65
N ILE A 66 7.47 -1.54 2.17
CA ILE A 66 8.82 -1.54 2.72
C ILE A 66 9.20 -0.08 2.94
N GLU A 67 9.55 0.28 4.18
CA GLU A 67 9.86 1.66 4.53
C GLU A 67 11.23 2.09 3.97
N LYS A 68 11.27 3.22 3.26
CA LYS A 68 12.51 3.78 2.69
C LYS A 68 13.63 3.93 3.72
N LYS A 69 13.27 4.42 4.91
CA LYS A 69 14.22 4.62 6.01
C LYS A 69 14.85 3.29 6.44
N ALA A 70 14.05 2.24 6.58
CA ALA A 70 14.54 0.92 6.97
C ALA A 70 15.56 0.37 5.97
N VAL A 71 15.36 0.61 4.67
CA VAL A 71 16.33 0.24 3.63
C VAL A 71 17.59 1.11 3.71
N GLY A 72 17.45 2.42 3.91
CA GLY A 72 18.58 3.32 4.09
C GLY A 72 19.48 2.91 5.27
N ASP A 73 18.88 2.57 6.41
CA ASP A 73 19.60 2.14 7.61
C ASP A 73 20.38 0.84 7.38
N LEU A 74 19.81 -0.14 6.66
CA LEU A 74 20.47 -1.42 6.33
C LEU A 74 21.73 -1.27 5.49
N PHE A 75 21.77 -0.28 4.59
CA PHE A 75 22.93 -0.06 3.71
C PHE A 75 23.89 1.01 4.27
N ALA A 76 23.43 1.88 5.17
CA ALA A 76 24.29 2.85 5.86
C ALA A 76 25.32 2.17 6.78
N GLU A 77 24.97 1.04 7.41
CA GLU A 77 25.90 0.27 8.27
C GLU A 77 27.09 -0.33 7.50
N THR A 78 27.01 -0.48 6.17
CA THR A 78 28.10 -1.04 5.35
C THR A 78 29.08 -0.01 4.79
N ALA A 79 28.79 1.28 4.91
CA ALA A 79 29.61 2.35 4.35
C ALA A 79 30.62 2.96 5.36
N GLY A 80 30.70 2.41 6.58
CA GLY A 80 31.48 2.94 7.70
C GLY A 80 32.52 1.97 8.30
N ALA A 81 33.08 1.06 7.50
CA ALA A 81 34.16 0.15 7.92
C ALA A 81 35.37 0.24 6.98
#